data_AF-A0A2V9PCJ8-F1
#
_entry.id   AF-A0A2V9PCJ8-F1
#
_cell.length_a   1.000
_cell.length_b   1.000
_cell.length_c   1.000
_cell.angle_alpha   90.00
_cell.angle_beta   90.00
_cell.angle_gamma   90.00
#
_symmetry.space_group_name_H-M   'P 1'
#
loop_
_entity.id
_entity.type
_entity.pdbx_description
1 polymer ?
#
loop_
_entity_poly.entity_id
_entity_poly.type
_entity_poly.pdbx_seq_one_letter_code
_entity_poly.pdbx_strand_id
1 'polypeptide(L)'
;MAVKISLQYVQPSTTKKRGMRVTSQTAMRWIVVLSFGLWMQYPLTPVYSQVQSTFHVIPQIADGNVGDGTIYASLFFVTKLSSGSVTCSFTPYGVPTSHFIETSFTIAADLSGYLTATNASGSLVTGYATLSCTGTVSVNTVYASSNAAGIVSMATVFSAPPFLKASVAALQTTRTRIGIAIANNSSVTVRCQVIVNLNGNLMGKDLNIPPHSNVARFADELISLPGDVGPIIVHLLADQPLYAIGLMYNGKQFTTVPPTIYY
;
A
#
# COMPACT_ATOMS: atom_id res chain seq x y z
N MET A 1 9.18 20.11 -3.66
CA MET A 1 8.69 20.93 -2.53
C MET A 1 7.99 19.98 -1.57
N ALA A 2 8.65 19.57 -0.49
CA ALA A 2 8.12 18.57 0.43
C ALA A 2 7.07 19.21 1.36
N VAL A 3 5.84 18.70 1.35
CA VAL A 3 4.78 19.19 2.24
C VAL A 3 4.88 18.44 3.56
N LYS A 4 5.30 19.14 4.61
CA LYS A 4 5.37 18.64 5.99
C LYS A 4 3.97 18.68 6.60
N ILE A 5 3.25 17.56 6.58
CA ILE A 5 1.93 17.45 7.23
C ILE A 5 2.16 17.02 8.69
N SER A 6 1.95 17.95 9.63
CA SER A 6 1.92 17.67 11.06
C SER A 6 0.47 17.47 11.48
N LEU A 7 0.08 16.23 11.76
CA LEU A 7 -1.20 15.94 12.39
C LEU A 7 -1.05 16.15 13.89
N GLN A 8 -1.39 17.34 14.38
CA GLN A 8 -1.49 17.59 15.82
C GLN A 8 -2.80 17.01 16.36
N TYR A 9 -2.68 16.17 17.37
CA TYR A 9 -3.80 15.59 18.09
C TYR A 9 -4.53 16.68 18.91
N VAL A 10 -5.79 16.98 18.56
CA VAL A 10 -6.62 17.94 19.29
C VAL A 10 -7.23 17.26 20.52
N GLN A 11 -6.86 17.71 21.72
CA GLN A 11 -7.44 17.24 22.98
C GLN A 11 -8.87 17.77 23.16
N PRO A 12 -9.83 16.97 23.66
CA PRO A 12 -11.19 17.43 23.91
C PRO A 12 -11.28 18.35 25.14
N SER A 13 -11.96 19.49 24.99
CA SER A 13 -12.18 20.45 26.08
C SER A 13 -13.16 19.91 27.11
N THR A 14 -12.77 19.87 28.39
CA THR A 14 -13.66 19.47 29.48
C THR A 14 -14.54 20.63 29.95
N THR A 15 -15.84 20.41 29.86
CA THR A 15 -16.90 21.34 30.28
C THR A 15 -16.93 21.48 31.80
N LYS A 16 -16.99 22.74 32.25
CA LYS A 16 -16.99 23.19 33.66
C LYS A 16 -18.31 22.77 34.35
N LYS A 17 -18.27 21.90 35.38
CA LYS A 17 -19.40 21.69 36.31
C LYS A 17 -19.21 22.49 37.60
N ARG A 18 -20.30 23.14 38.00
CA ARG A 18 -20.43 24.15 39.06
C ARG A 18 -20.83 23.49 40.38
N GLY A 19 -20.04 23.75 41.43
CA GLY A 19 -20.46 23.94 42.82
C GLY A 19 -20.78 22.72 43.70
N MET A 20 -20.02 22.54 44.79
CA MET A 20 -20.59 22.31 46.13
C MET A 20 -19.58 22.67 47.25
N ARG A 21 -20.12 23.14 48.38
CA ARG A 21 -19.50 23.90 49.48
C ARG A 21 -18.42 23.15 50.28
N VAL A 22 -17.47 23.94 50.79
CA VAL A 22 -16.42 23.58 51.76
C VAL A 22 -16.91 23.84 53.19
N THR A 23 -16.81 22.82 54.04
CA THR A 23 -16.78 22.82 55.52
C THR A 23 -16.15 21.47 55.88
N SER A 24 -15.18 21.27 56.77
CA SER A 24 -14.58 22.05 57.84
C SER A 24 -13.09 21.66 57.97
N GLN A 25 -12.35 22.50 58.67
CA GLN A 25 -10.92 22.37 58.95
C GLN A 25 -10.54 21.03 59.63
N THR A 26 -9.24 20.72 59.58
CA THR A 26 -8.50 19.66 60.31
C THR A 26 -8.47 18.23 59.73
N ALA A 27 -7.91 18.07 58.52
CA ALA A 27 -7.19 16.83 58.13
C ALA A 27 -6.15 17.06 57.02
N MET A 28 -5.72 18.31 56.84
CA MET A 28 -4.91 18.75 55.70
C MET A 28 -3.44 18.84 56.13
N ARG A 29 -2.77 17.69 56.28
CA ARG A 29 -1.29 17.65 56.34
C ARG A 29 -0.62 16.31 56.05
N TRP A 30 -1.37 15.24 55.75
CA TRP A 30 -0.77 13.92 55.45
C TRP A 30 -1.28 13.22 54.18
N ILE A 31 -2.02 13.90 53.29
CA ILE A 31 -2.55 13.32 52.04
C ILE A 31 -2.26 14.22 50.82
N VAL A 32 -1.08 14.84 50.75
CA VAL A 32 -0.66 15.61 49.56
C VAL A 32 0.59 15.04 48.89
N VAL A 33 1.22 14.00 49.47
CA VAL A 33 2.45 13.39 48.90
C VAL A 33 2.20 11.99 48.31
N LEU A 34 1.01 11.41 48.44
CA LEU A 34 0.70 10.04 47.97
C LEU A 34 -0.22 9.95 46.75
N SER A 35 -0.37 11.04 45.98
CA SER A 35 -1.25 11.05 44.79
C SER A 35 -0.62 11.59 43.51
N PHE A 36 0.62 12.10 43.58
CA PHE A 36 1.39 12.59 42.41
C PHE A 36 2.38 11.55 41.87
N GLY A 37 2.19 10.27 42.22
CA GLY A 37 3.05 9.15 41.84
C GLY A 37 2.37 8.06 41.02
N LEU A 38 1.11 8.24 40.60
CA LEU A 38 0.60 7.41 39.51
C LEU A 38 1.10 8.02 38.21
N TRP A 39 2.24 7.50 37.77
CA TRP A 39 2.61 7.43 36.38
C TRP A 39 1.37 6.98 35.61
N MET A 40 0.68 7.94 35.00
CA MET A 40 -0.28 7.67 33.96
C MET A 40 0.57 7.22 32.75
N GLN A 41 1.08 5.98 32.84
CA GLN A 41 1.51 5.22 31.68
C GLN A 41 0.23 5.04 30.88
N TYR A 42 -0.08 6.03 30.03
CA TYR A 42 -0.98 5.79 28.92
C TYR A 42 -0.38 4.57 28.22
N PRO A 43 -1.07 3.41 28.21
CA PRO A 43 -0.57 2.30 27.44
C PRO A 43 -0.38 2.84 26.04
N LEU A 44 0.85 2.76 25.50
CA LEU A 44 1.09 3.04 24.10
C LEU A 44 0.09 2.18 23.35
N THR A 45 -0.94 2.81 22.77
CA THR A 45 -1.98 2.08 22.07
C THR A 45 -1.29 1.33 20.94
N PRO A 46 -1.39 0.01 20.88
CA PRO A 46 -0.73 -0.75 19.82
C PRO A 46 -1.24 -0.23 18.47
N VAL A 47 -0.32 0.23 17.62
CA VAL A 47 -0.62 0.66 16.27
C VAL A 47 -0.64 -0.58 15.41
N TYR A 48 -1.82 -0.92 14.88
CA TYR A 48 -1.97 -2.03 13.95
C TYR A 48 -2.09 -1.49 12.52
N SER A 49 -1.34 -2.09 11.60
CA SER A 49 -1.52 -1.97 10.16
C SER A 49 -1.65 -3.35 9.52
N GLN A 50 -2.26 -3.43 8.34
CA GLN A 50 -2.49 -4.67 7.60
C GLN A 50 -1.19 -5.40 7.25
N VAL A 51 -0.14 -4.65 6.90
CA VAL A 51 1.18 -5.22 6.59
C VAL A 51 2.26 -4.41 7.30
N GLN A 52 3.01 -5.09 8.18
CA GLN A 52 4.05 -4.50 9.02
C GLN A 52 5.33 -5.32 8.85
N SER A 53 6.41 -4.70 8.40
CA SER A 53 7.68 -5.39 8.15
C SER A 53 8.84 -4.40 8.13
N THR A 54 10.06 -4.93 8.12
CA THR A 54 11.27 -4.17 7.73
C THR A 54 11.53 -4.27 6.23
N PHE A 55 10.84 -5.18 5.53
CA PHE A 55 10.96 -5.41 4.10
C PHE A 55 9.59 -5.50 3.44
N HIS A 56 9.38 -4.73 2.38
CA HIS A 56 8.13 -4.67 1.63
C HIS A 56 8.39 -4.86 0.14
N VAL A 57 7.44 -5.49 -0.55
CA VAL A 57 7.39 -5.55 -2.02
C VAL A 57 6.15 -4.80 -2.49
N ILE A 58 6.33 -3.90 -3.46
CA ILE A 58 5.27 -3.14 -4.11
C ILE A 58 5.22 -3.65 -5.56
N PRO A 59 4.28 -4.57 -5.90
CA PRO A 59 4.36 -5.35 -7.14
C PRO A 59 4.20 -4.54 -8.44
N GLN A 60 3.74 -3.30 -8.32
CA GLN A 60 3.60 -2.38 -9.44
C GLN A 60 4.00 -0.97 -9.00
N ILE A 61 4.74 -0.28 -9.84
CA ILE A 61 4.97 1.15 -9.79
C ILE A 61 4.76 1.68 -11.19
N ALA A 62 4.19 2.86 -11.28
CA ALA A 62 3.98 3.58 -12.52
C ALA A 62 4.43 5.03 -12.34
N ASP A 63 5.18 5.52 -13.30
CA ASP A 63 5.62 6.91 -13.37
C ASP A 63 5.66 7.41 -14.81
N GLY A 64 5.13 8.61 -15.04
CA GLY A 64 5.28 9.32 -16.31
C GLY A 64 3.99 9.36 -17.13
N ASN A 65 4.15 9.78 -18.38
CA ASN A 65 3.05 10.19 -19.25
C ASN A 65 2.80 9.17 -20.34
N VAL A 66 1.53 8.94 -20.68
CA VAL A 66 1.12 8.26 -21.91
C VAL A 66 0.70 9.29 -22.95
N GLY A 67 0.80 8.94 -24.23
CA GLY A 67 0.65 9.88 -25.36
C GLY A 67 -0.70 10.59 -25.47
N ASP A 68 -1.70 10.19 -24.69
CA ASP A 68 -3.02 10.82 -24.63
C ASP A 68 -3.14 11.92 -23.54
N GLY A 69 -2.01 12.29 -22.91
CA GLY A 69 -1.95 13.31 -21.86
C GLY A 69 -2.27 12.81 -20.45
N THR A 70 -2.51 11.51 -20.27
CA THR A 70 -2.66 10.92 -18.93
C THR A 70 -1.28 10.75 -18.28
N ILE A 71 -1.19 11.13 -17.01
CA ILE A 71 0.02 11.07 -16.19
C ILE A 71 -0.23 10.08 -15.07
N TYR A 72 0.72 9.17 -14.84
CA TYR A 72 0.71 8.24 -13.71
C TYR A 72 1.81 8.59 -12.72
N ALA A 73 1.49 8.47 -11.43
CA ALA A 73 2.46 8.58 -10.35
C ALA A 73 2.13 7.58 -9.24
N SER A 74 3.16 7.17 -8.51
CA SER A 74 3.04 6.32 -7.33
C SER A 74 3.47 7.12 -6.11
N LEU A 75 2.56 7.31 -5.15
CA LEU A 75 2.82 8.00 -3.89
C LEU A 75 2.99 6.96 -2.78
N PHE A 76 4.01 7.10 -1.95
CA PHE A 76 4.34 6.15 -0.90
C PHE A 76 4.12 6.79 0.47
N PHE A 77 3.18 6.21 1.22
CA PHE A 77 2.88 6.58 2.59
C PHE A 77 3.52 5.55 3.51
N VAL A 78 4.61 5.94 4.17
CA VAL A 78 5.38 5.05 5.04
C VAL A 78 5.13 5.44 6.49
N THR A 79 4.49 4.56 7.25
CA THR A 79 4.19 4.75 8.67
C THR A 79 5.21 4.02 9.51
N LYS A 80 5.87 4.73 10.42
CA LYS A 80 6.86 4.16 11.34
C LYS A 80 6.15 3.49 12.51
N LEU A 81 6.55 2.26 12.82
CA LEU A 81 6.00 1.47 13.92
C LEU A 81 7.03 1.19 15.02
N SER A 82 8.33 1.26 14.70
CA SER A 82 9.40 1.16 15.70
C SER A 82 9.60 2.46 16.50
N SER A 83 10.01 2.30 17.77
CA SER A 83 10.52 3.40 18.60
C SER A 83 11.93 3.79 18.15
N GLY A 84 12.16 5.06 17.81
CA GLY A 84 13.45 5.56 17.30
C GLY A 84 13.39 6.03 15.86
N SER A 85 14.54 6.37 15.29
CA SER A 85 14.65 6.73 13.87
C SER A 85 14.70 5.50 12.99
N VAL A 86 14.01 5.53 11.84
CA VAL A 86 14.01 4.44 10.85
C VAL A 86 14.47 4.99 9.52
N THR A 87 15.51 4.38 8.95
CA THR A 87 16.00 4.70 7.59
C THR A 87 15.47 3.65 6.64
N CYS A 88 14.91 4.10 5.51
CA CYS A 88 14.34 3.25 4.49
C CYS A 88 14.95 3.55 3.12
N SER A 89 15.10 2.53 2.30
CA SER A 89 15.64 2.64 0.94
C SER A 89 14.81 1.82 -0.06
N PHE A 90 14.43 2.46 -1.16
CA PHE A 90 13.79 1.83 -2.31
C PHE A 90 14.82 1.22 -3.25
N THR A 91 14.55 0.01 -3.71
CA THR A 91 15.24 -0.61 -4.85
C THR A 91 14.22 -0.84 -5.96
N PRO A 92 14.18 0.01 -6.99
CA PRO A 92 13.27 -0.16 -8.11
C PRO A 92 13.81 -1.14 -9.15
N TYR A 93 12.90 -1.85 -9.81
CA TYR A 93 13.17 -2.80 -10.88
C TYR A 93 12.24 -2.48 -12.05
N GLY A 94 12.80 -2.20 -13.23
CA GLY A 94 12.05 -1.74 -14.41
C GLY A 94 11.73 -0.24 -14.44
N VAL A 95 11.92 0.47 -13.31
CA VAL A 95 11.80 1.94 -13.21
C VAL A 95 13.17 2.53 -12.84
N PRO A 96 13.70 3.50 -13.60
CA PRO A 96 14.97 4.14 -13.23
C PRO A 96 14.83 4.94 -11.92
N THR A 97 15.89 4.97 -11.12
CA THR A 97 15.91 5.72 -9.84
C THR A 97 15.66 7.21 -10.01
N SER A 98 15.96 7.77 -11.19
CA SER A 98 15.68 9.16 -11.53
C SER A 98 14.19 9.50 -11.60
N HIS A 99 13.30 8.51 -11.64
CA HIS A 99 11.85 8.70 -11.56
C HIS A 99 11.34 8.81 -10.12
N PHE A 100 12.19 8.61 -9.11
CA PHE A 100 11.82 8.81 -7.71
C PHE A 100 12.25 10.21 -7.25
N ILE A 101 11.42 10.86 -6.41
CA ILE A 101 11.83 12.10 -5.74
C ILE A 101 13.07 11.83 -4.87
N GLU A 102 13.06 10.70 -4.18
CA GLU A 102 14.20 10.16 -3.44
C GLU A 102 14.09 8.63 -3.37
N THR A 103 15.23 7.95 -3.30
CA THR A 103 15.28 6.49 -3.12
C THR A 103 15.71 6.09 -1.72
N SER A 104 16.09 7.04 -0.86
CA SER A 104 16.42 6.78 0.54
C SER A 104 16.02 7.96 1.40
N PHE A 105 15.44 7.67 2.57
CA PHE A 105 14.96 8.68 3.52
C PHE A 105 15.02 8.15 4.95
N THR A 106 15.03 9.07 5.91
CA THR A 106 15.01 8.74 7.34
C THR A 106 13.80 9.36 8.01
N ILE A 107 12.99 8.53 8.66
CA ILE A 107 11.91 8.95 9.55
C ILE A 107 12.52 9.20 10.92
N ALA A 108 12.64 10.47 11.30
CA ALA A 108 13.18 10.86 12.59
C ALA A 108 12.38 10.29 13.77
N ALA A 109 12.99 10.21 14.95
CA ALA A 109 12.40 9.57 16.13
C ALA A 109 11.05 10.18 16.56
N ASP A 110 10.90 11.49 16.37
CA ASP A 110 9.73 12.31 16.69
C ASP A 110 8.64 12.31 15.59
N LEU A 111 8.91 11.70 14.44
CA LEU A 111 7.94 11.59 13.33
C LEU A 111 7.26 10.22 13.30
N SER A 112 5.97 10.20 12.96
CA SER A 112 5.18 8.97 12.84
C SER A 112 5.24 8.35 11.44
N GLY A 113 5.74 9.07 10.43
CA GLY A 113 5.76 8.58 9.06
C GLY A 113 6.46 9.53 8.10
N TYR A 114 6.45 9.14 6.82
CA TYR A 114 7.08 9.83 5.72
C TYR A 114 6.23 9.69 4.45
N LEU A 115 6.24 10.73 3.63
CA LEU A 115 5.57 10.76 2.34
C LEU A 115 6.63 11.04 1.28
N THR A 116 6.70 10.18 0.28
CA THR A 116 7.47 10.44 -0.94
C THR A 116 6.71 9.93 -2.15
N ALA A 117 7.23 10.13 -3.36
CA ALA A 117 6.56 9.73 -4.58
C ALA A 117 7.55 9.51 -5.72
N THR A 118 7.03 8.97 -6.81
CA THR A 118 7.65 9.13 -8.13
C THR A 118 7.39 10.55 -8.66
N ASN A 119 8.20 11.02 -9.61
CA ASN A 119 8.25 12.42 -10.04
C ASN A 119 7.32 12.77 -11.22
N ALA A 120 6.56 11.79 -11.71
CA ALA A 120 5.62 11.89 -12.82
C ALA A 120 6.25 12.40 -14.12
N SER A 121 7.46 11.94 -14.45
CA SER A 121 8.28 12.53 -15.50
C SER A 121 8.48 11.61 -16.72
N GLY A 122 8.64 12.24 -17.89
CA GLY A 122 8.95 11.53 -19.13
C GLY A 122 7.82 10.63 -19.64
N SER A 123 8.18 9.70 -20.51
CA SER A 123 7.26 8.64 -20.98
C SER A 123 6.99 7.64 -19.86
N LEU A 124 5.79 7.04 -19.86
CA LEU A 124 5.39 6.05 -18.87
C LEU A 124 6.42 4.92 -18.77
N VAL A 125 6.96 4.76 -17.57
CA VAL A 125 7.76 3.61 -17.16
C VAL A 125 7.03 2.87 -16.04
N THR A 126 7.15 1.55 -16.05
CA THR A 126 6.50 0.69 -15.08
C THR A 126 7.43 -0.41 -14.61
N GLY A 127 7.23 -0.85 -13.38
CA GLY A 127 8.04 -1.90 -12.79
C GLY A 127 7.51 -2.28 -11.42
N TYR A 128 8.37 -2.76 -10.54
CA TYR A 128 8.07 -2.96 -9.13
C TYR A 128 9.20 -2.36 -8.28
N ALA A 129 8.98 -2.20 -6.98
CA ALA A 129 10.09 -1.90 -6.07
C ALA A 129 10.00 -2.68 -4.78
N THR A 130 11.13 -2.75 -4.10
CA THR A 130 11.21 -3.17 -2.72
C THR A 130 11.51 -1.95 -1.84
N LEU A 131 11.04 -1.97 -0.60
CA LEU A 131 11.44 -1.03 0.44
C LEU A 131 12.09 -1.82 1.57
N SER A 132 13.35 -1.51 1.88
CA SER A 132 14.07 -2.06 3.02
C SER A 132 14.28 -0.97 4.07
N CYS A 133 13.95 -1.26 5.32
CA CYS A 133 14.00 -0.31 6.43
C CYS A 133 14.79 -0.89 7.63
N THR A 134 15.46 -0.02 8.39
CA THR A 134 16.19 -0.40 9.61
C THR A 134 15.28 -0.74 10.79
N GLY A 135 13.98 -0.42 10.69
CA GLY A 135 12.96 -0.72 11.68
C GLY A 135 11.62 -1.01 11.01
N THR A 136 10.66 -1.50 11.79
CA THR A 136 9.34 -1.91 11.30
C THR A 136 8.55 -0.70 10.85
N VAL A 137 8.03 -0.78 9.63
CA VAL A 137 7.13 0.20 9.04
C VAL A 137 5.90 -0.48 8.46
N SER A 138 4.93 0.33 8.06
CA SER A 138 3.89 -0.07 7.12
C SER A 138 3.91 0.85 5.92
N VAL A 139 3.66 0.31 4.73
CA VAL A 139 3.71 1.06 3.47
C VAL A 139 2.40 0.89 2.72
N ASN A 140 1.77 2.03 2.41
CA ASN A 140 0.65 2.11 1.48
C ASN A 140 1.12 2.87 0.24
N THR A 141 0.88 2.29 -0.93
CA THR A 141 1.15 2.96 -2.22
C THR A 141 -0.16 3.46 -2.78
N VAL A 142 -0.22 4.73 -3.14
CA VAL A 142 -1.37 5.31 -3.84
C VAL A 142 -0.97 5.51 -5.29
N TYR A 143 -1.63 4.78 -6.18
CA TYR A 143 -1.54 5.05 -7.62
C TYR A 143 -2.47 6.20 -7.94
N ALA A 144 -1.94 7.23 -8.57
CA ALA A 144 -2.71 8.36 -9.06
C ALA A 144 -2.60 8.41 -10.59
N SER A 145 -3.74 8.62 -11.25
CA SER A 145 -3.77 9.10 -12.62
C SER A 145 -4.31 10.52 -12.67
N SER A 146 -3.73 11.35 -13.53
CA SER A 146 -4.15 12.73 -13.75
C SER A 146 -4.12 13.07 -15.23
N ASN A 147 -4.81 14.13 -15.59
CA ASN A 147 -4.75 14.76 -16.91
C ASN A 147 -4.67 16.29 -16.72
N ALA A 148 -4.79 17.05 -17.81
CA ALA A 148 -4.75 18.52 -17.75
C ALA A 148 -5.81 19.15 -16.82
N ALA A 149 -6.91 18.45 -16.52
CA ALA A 149 -7.96 18.91 -15.61
C ALA A 149 -7.66 18.56 -14.14
N GLY A 150 -6.64 17.75 -13.84
CA GLY A 150 -6.27 17.33 -12.50
C GLY A 150 -6.33 15.81 -12.31
N ILE A 151 -6.43 15.38 -11.05
CA ILE A 151 -6.50 13.95 -10.70
C ILE A 151 -7.81 13.34 -11.20
N VAL A 152 -7.71 12.23 -11.91
CA VAL A 152 -8.83 11.51 -12.53
C VAL A 152 -9.17 10.23 -11.75
N SER A 153 -8.16 9.57 -11.18
CA SER A 153 -8.35 8.34 -10.41
C SER A 153 -7.26 8.17 -9.36
N MET A 154 -7.61 7.57 -8.23
CA MET A 154 -6.66 7.17 -7.20
C MET A 154 -7.05 5.81 -6.63
N ALA A 155 -6.05 4.98 -6.34
CA ALA A 155 -6.25 3.70 -5.68
C ALA A 155 -5.11 3.42 -4.71
N THR A 156 -5.46 3.10 -3.45
CA THR A 156 -4.50 2.74 -2.42
C THR A 156 -4.30 1.23 -2.41
N VAL A 157 -3.06 0.77 -2.56
CA VAL A 157 -2.67 -0.63 -2.40
C VAL A 157 -1.71 -0.78 -1.23
N PHE A 158 -1.82 -1.89 -0.53
CA PHE A 158 -0.85 -2.29 0.49
C PHE A 158 0.38 -2.88 -0.18
N SER A 159 1.54 -2.85 0.50
CA SER A 159 2.64 -3.74 0.12
C SER A 159 2.17 -5.20 0.13
N ALA A 160 2.58 -5.98 -0.86
CA ALA A 160 2.10 -7.35 -1.02
C ALA A 160 2.86 -8.33 -0.11
N PRO A 161 2.17 -9.24 0.60
CA PRO A 161 2.80 -10.43 1.16
C PRO A 161 3.18 -11.42 0.05
N PRO A 162 4.14 -12.33 0.31
CA PRO A 162 4.40 -13.44 -0.60
C PRO A 162 3.21 -14.41 -0.67
N PHE A 163 2.93 -14.96 -1.85
CA PHE A 163 1.90 -15.99 -2.05
C PHE A 163 2.42 -17.17 -2.87
N LEU A 164 1.85 -18.35 -2.59
CA LEU A 164 1.85 -19.50 -3.50
C LEU A 164 0.50 -19.68 -4.19
N LYS A 165 -0.59 -19.37 -3.47
CA LYS A 165 -1.94 -19.31 -4.03
C LYS A 165 -2.60 -18.00 -3.63
N ALA A 166 -3.15 -17.30 -4.60
CA ALA A 166 -3.91 -16.10 -4.38
C ALA A 166 -5.12 -16.03 -5.32
N SER A 167 -6.12 -15.24 -4.97
CA SER A 167 -7.25 -14.96 -5.86
C SER A 167 -7.60 -13.48 -5.86
N VAL A 168 -8.09 -13.00 -6.99
CA VAL A 168 -8.55 -11.62 -7.19
C VAL A 168 -9.97 -11.69 -7.73
N ALA A 169 -10.94 -11.21 -6.95
CA ALA A 169 -12.33 -11.17 -7.35
C ALA A 169 -12.61 -9.90 -8.16
N ALA A 170 -13.20 -10.02 -9.33
CA ALA A 170 -13.39 -8.89 -10.23
C ALA A 170 -14.74 -8.91 -10.92
N LEU A 171 -15.13 -7.75 -11.44
CA LEU A 171 -16.22 -7.61 -12.40
C LEU A 171 -15.61 -7.42 -13.80
N GLN A 172 -15.79 -8.42 -14.68
CA GLN A 172 -15.30 -8.40 -16.06
C GLN A 172 -16.48 -8.20 -17.01
N THR A 173 -16.58 -6.99 -17.59
CA THR A 173 -17.66 -6.60 -18.51
C THR A 173 -17.07 -5.85 -19.69
N THR A 174 -17.92 -5.45 -20.64
CA THR A 174 -17.50 -4.57 -21.74
C THR A 174 -16.99 -3.20 -21.27
N ARG A 175 -17.27 -2.80 -20.02
CA ARG A 175 -16.82 -1.52 -19.43
C ARG A 175 -15.72 -1.69 -18.41
N THR A 176 -15.61 -2.87 -17.80
CA THR A 176 -14.70 -3.11 -16.68
C THR A 176 -13.74 -4.26 -16.95
N ARG A 177 -12.46 -4.05 -16.63
CA ARG A 177 -11.39 -5.03 -16.83
C ARG A 177 -10.56 -5.16 -15.57
N ILE A 178 -10.14 -6.36 -15.21
CA ILE A 178 -9.21 -6.56 -14.10
C ILE A 178 -7.76 -6.58 -14.59
N GLY A 179 -6.97 -5.64 -14.10
CA GLY A 179 -5.52 -5.64 -14.21
C GLY A 179 -4.89 -6.40 -13.05
N ILE A 180 -3.91 -7.24 -13.35
CA ILE A 180 -3.13 -7.99 -12.36
C ILE A 180 -1.67 -7.66 -12.59
N ALA A 181 -0.98 -7.26 -11.52
CA ALA A 181 0.46 -7.11 -11.51
C ALA A 181 1.07 -8.15 -10.58
N ILE A 182 2.08 -8.87 -11.06
CA ILE A 182 2.78 -9.94 -10.36
C ILE A 182 4.28 -9.64 -10.43
N ALA A 183 4.92 -9.51 -9.28
CA ALA A 183 6.37 -9.29 -9.16
C ALA A 183 7.06 -10.55 -8.65
N ASN A 184 8.20 -10.85 -9.27
CA ASN A 184 9.14 -11.88 -8.84
C ASN A 184 10.40 -11.21 -8.28
N ASN A 185 10.49 -11.17 -6.95
CA ASN A 185 11.67 -10.62 -6.26
C ASN A 185 12.76 -11.68 -5.96
N SER A 186 12.71 -12.83 -6.63
CA SER A 186 13.75 -13.86 -6.51
C SER A 186 14.78 -13.76 -7.64
N SER A 187 15.89 -14.49 -7.47
CA SER A 187 16.95 -14.62 -8.47
C SER A 187 16.68 -15.72 -9.52
N VAL A 188 15.52 -16.38 -9.48
CA VAL A 188 15.15 -17.46 -10.39
C VAL A 188 13.85 -17.15 -11.12
N THR A 189 13.66 -17.68 -12.32
CA THR A 189 12.37 -17.61 -13.01
C THR A 189 11.34 -18.41 -12.23
N VAL A 190 10.17 -17.82 -11.99
CA VAL A 190 9.06 -18.49 -11.29
C VAL A 190 7.89 -18.67 -12.23
N ARG A 191 7.34 -19.88 -12.27
CA ARG A 191 6.10 -20.17 -13.00
C ARG A 191 4.90 -19.75 -12.15
N CYS A 192 3.94 -19.09 -12.79
CA CYS A 192 2.64 -18.74 -12.22
C CYS A 192 1.54 -19.11 -13.21
N GLN A 193 0.56 -19.90 -12.78
CA GLN A 193 -0.66 -20.13 -13.54
C GLN A 193 -1.67 -19.05 -13.18
N VAL A 194 -2.26 -18.43 -14.20
CA VAL A 194 -3.41 -17.54 -14.07
C VAL A 194 -4.62 -18.30 -14.58
N ILE A 195 -5.64 -18.48 -13.74
CA ILE A 195 -6.78 -19.36 -14.04
C ILE A 195 -8.09 -18.64 -13.69
N VAL A 196 -9.11 -18.80 -14.52
CA VAL A 196 -10.49 -18.41 -14.25
C VAL A 196 -11.40 -19.61 -14.49
N ASN A 197 -12.34 -19.84 -13.58
CA ASN A 197 -13.40 -20.81 -13.77
C ASN A 197 -14.67 -20.10 -14.26
N LEU A 198 -15.08 -20.39 -15.51
CA LEU A 198 -16.34 -19.89 -16.08
C LEU A 198 -17.30 -21.05 -16.27
N ASN A 199 -18.34 -21.11 -15.44
CA ASN A 199 -19.40 -22.11 -15.53
C ASN A 199 -18.89 -23.56 -15.57
N GLY A 200 -17.82 -23.88 -14.82
CA GLY A 200 -17.19 -25.20 -14.78
C GLY A 200 -16.04 -25.38 -15.76
N ASN A 201 -15.84 -24.45 -16.71
CA ASN A 201 -14.71 -24.48 -17.63
C ASN A 201 -13.52 -23.71 -17.07
N LEU A 202 -12.42 -24.42 -16.82
CA LEU A 202 -11.16 -23.82 -16.42
C LEU A 202 -10.45 -23.25 -17.65
N MET A 203 -10.27 -21.93 -17.65
CA MET A 203 -9.50 -21.21 -18.63
C MET A 203 -8.24 -20.70 -17.95
N GLY A 204 -7.07 -20.88 -18.54
CA GLY A 204 -5.85 -20.43 -17.88
C GLY A 204 -4.65 -20.27 -18.80
N LYS A 205 -3.62 -19.65 -18.25
CA LYS A 205 -2.35 -19.37 -18.89
C LYS A 205 -1.21 -19.58 -17.92
N ASP A 206 -0.19 -20.32 -18.37
CA ASP A 206 1.10 -20.36 -17.69
C ASP A 206 1.93 -19.13 -18.04
N LEU A 207 2.42 -18.46 -17.02
CA LEU A 207 3.37 -17.35 -17.11
C LEU A 207 4.70 -17.77 -16.50
N ASN A 208 5.79 -17.48 -17.21
CA ASN A 208 7.13 -17.53 -16.65
C ASN A 208 7.54 -16.11 -16.31
N ILE A 209 7.71 -15.81 -15.03
CA ILE A 209 8.08 -14.48 -14.54
C ILE A 209 9.59 -14.48 -14.28
N PRO A 210 10.41 -13.78 -15.10
CA PRO A 210 11.86 -13.77 -14.95
C PRO A 210 12.32 -13.28 -13.57
N PRO A 211 13.59 -13.58 -13.18
CA PRO A 211 14.19 -13.01 -11.98
C PRO A 211 14.07 -11.49 -11.96
N HIS A 212 13.81 -10.92 -10.78
CA HIS A 212 13.81 -9.47 -10.56
C HIS A 212 12.98 -8.68 -11.58
N SER A 213 11.80 -9.21 -11.92
CA SER A 213 10.90 -8.62 -12.92
C SER A 213 9.46 -8.62 -12.43
N ASN A 214 8.60 -7.90 -13.15
CA ASN A 214 7.17 -7.97 -12.96
C ASN A 214 6.43 -8.13 -14.30
N VAL A 215 5.22 -8.68 -14.22
CA VAL A 215 4.25 -8.73 -15.32
C VAL A 215 3.01 -8.00 -14.86
N ALA A 216 2.57 -7.01 -15.63
CA ALA A 216 1.32 -6.30 -15.40
C ALA A 216 0.45 -6.36 -16.66
N ARG A 217 -0.69 -7.04 -16.59
CA ARG A 217 -1.59 -7.27 -17.73
C ARG A 217 -3.04 -7.31 -17.29
N PHE A 218 -3.95 -7.07 -18.22
CA PHE A 218 -5.35 -7.36 -17.96
C PHE A 218 -5.62 -8.87 -18.08
N ALA A 219 -6.53 -9.41 -17.27
CA ALA A 219 -6.81 -10.85 -17.28
C ALA A 219 -7.34 -11.34 -18.63
N ASP A 220 -8.08 -10.51 -19.35
CA ASP A 220 -8.58 -10.79 -20.71
C ASP A 220 -7.49 -10.73 -21.80
N GLU A 221 -6.30 -10.22 -21.49
CA GLU A 221 -5.11 -10.29 -22.36
C GLU A 221 -4.30 -11.57 -22.11
N LEU A 222 -4.42 -12.13 -20.90
CA LEU A 222 -3.73 -13.36 -20.49
C LEU A 222 -4.53 -14.61 -20.87
N ILE A 223 -5.84 -14.53 -20.67
CA ILE A 223 -6.80 -15.60 -20.87
C ILE A 223 -7.88 -15.05 -21.79
N SER A 224 -8.24 -15.79 -22.84
CA SER A 224 -9.28 -15.36 -23.79
C SER A 224 -10.67 -15.39 -23.14
N LEU A 225 -11.04 -14.34 -22.42
CA LEU A 225 -12.35 -14.20 -21.78
C LEU A 225 -13.39 -13.69 -22.78
N PRO A 226 -14.65 -14.14 -22.71
CA PRO A 226 -15.77 -13.48 -23.41
C PRO A 226 -15.89 -12.00 -23.01
N GLY A 227 -16.50 -11.16 -23.84
CA GLY A 227 -16.54 -9.70 -23.61
C GLY A 227 -17.39 -9.25 -22.42
N ASP A 228 -18.42 -9.99 -22.05
CA ASP A 228 -19.28 -9.69 -20.89
C ASP A 228 -19.51 -10.95 -20.05
N VAL A 229 -18.62 -11.17 -19.07
CA VAL A 229 -18.62 -12.37 -18.23
C VAL A 229 -19.35 -12.12 -16.91
N GLY A 230 -19.34 -10.88 -16.42
CA GLY A 230 -19.81 -10.52 -15.10
C GLY A 230 -18.77 -10.81 -14.01
N PRO A 231 -19.20 -11.21 -12.81
CA PRO A 231 -18.29 -11.53 -11.70
C PRO A 231 -17.39 -12.73 -12.04
N ILE A 232 -16.09 -12.57 -11.84
CA ILE A 232 -15.09 -13.63 -11.99
C ILE A 232 -14.17 -13.67 -10.78
N ILE A 233 -13.52 -14.82 -10.58
CA ILE A 233 -12.40 -14.97 -9.66
C ILE A 233 -11.20 -15.41 -10.47
N VAL A 234 -10.15 -14.59 -10.47
CA VAL A 234 -8.87 -14.93 -11.08
C VAL A 234 -7.99 -15.57 -10.01
N HIS A 235 -7.61 -16.83 -10.22
CA HIS A 235 -6.69 -17.56 -9.36
C HIS A 235 -5.27 -17.45 -9.89
N LEU A 236 -4.32 -17.23 -8.97
CA LEU A 236 -2.89 -17.19 -9.21
C LEU A 236 -2.24 -18.35 -8.44
N LEU A 237 -1.62 -19.28 -9.16
CA LEU A 237 -0.96 -20.45 -8.58
C LEU A 237 0.52 -20.43 -8.95
N ALA A 238 1.40 -20.25 -7.98
CA ALA A 238 2.83 -20.11 -8.17
C ALA A 238 3.61 -21.29 -7.59
N ASP A 239 4.66 -21.71 -8.29
CA ASP A 239 5.53 -22.80 -7.83
C ASP A 239 6.55 -22.32 -6.77
N GLN A 240 6.74 -21.01 -6.66
CA GLN A 240 7.58 -20.33 -5.66
C GLN A 240 6.93 -19.00 -5.24
N PRO A 241 7.31 -18.42 -4.09
CA PRO A 241 6.71 -17.18 -3.60
C PRO A 241 6.77 -16.02 -4.61
N LEU A 242 5.60 -15.46 -4.93
CA LEU A 242 5.42 -14.27 -5.75
C LEU A 242 4.65 -13.19 -4.98
N TYR A 243 4.56 -11.99 -5.56
CA TYR A 243 3.87 -10.85 -4.96
C TYR A 243 2.89 -10.26 -5.96
N ALA A 244 1.63 -10.04 -5.58
CA ALA A 244 0.63 -9.57 -6.53
C ALA A 244 -0.27 -8.47 -5.97
N ILE A 245 -0.85 -7.70 -6.90
CA ILE A 245 -1.96 -6.78 -6.65
C ILE A 245 -2.98 -6.88 -7.79
N GLY A 246 -4.23 -6.52 -7.50
CA GLY A 246 -5.29 -6.35 -8.50
C GLY A 246 -5.76 -4.90 -8.55
N LEU A 247 -6.05 -4.42 -9.75
CA LEU A 247 -6.72 -3.14 -10.00
C LEU A 247 -7.86 -3.35 -10.98
N MET A 248 -9.09 -2.99 -10.59
CA MET A 248 -10.24 -3.02 -11.49
C MET A 248 -10.35 -1.67 -12.20
N TYR A 249 -10.36 -1.70 -13.52
CA TYR A 249 -10.43 -0.53 -14.38
C TYR A 249 -11.84 -0.36 -14.96
N ASN A 250 -12.27 0.89 -15.08
CA ASN A 250 -13.40 1.34 -15.89
C ASN A 250 -12.89 2.46 -16.81
N GLY A 251 -12.53 2.11 -18.04
CA GLY A 251 -11.74 2.98 -18.89
C GLY A 251 -10.40 3.36 -18.24
N LYS A 252 -10.17 4.66 -18.03
CA LYS A 252 -8.94 5.21 -17.39
C LYS A 252 -9.01 5.29 -15.86
N GLN A 253 -10.19 5.09 -15.30
CA GLN A 253 -10.40 5.09 -13.85
C GLN A 253 -10.16 3.70 -13.31
N PHE A 254 -9.68 3.59 -12.08
CA PHE A 254 -9.37 2.32 -11.46
C PHE A 254 -9.52 2.36 -9.94
N THR A 255 -9.75 1.20 -9.36
CA THR A 255 -9.79 0.99 -7.91
C THR A 255 -9.03 -0.28 -7.52
N THR A 256 -8.65 -0.37 -6.25
CA THR A 256 -7.92 -1.52 -5.71
C THR A 256 -8.85 -2.71 -5.53
N VAL A 257 -8.36 -3.88 -5.98
CA VAL A 257 -8.89 -5.18 -5.62
C VAL A 257 -7.75 -5.97 -4.99
N PRO A 258 -7.65 -6.00 -3.65
CA PRO A 258 -6.55 -6.70 -2.99
C PRO A 258 -6.67 -8.21 -3.23
N PRO A 259 -5.57 -8.92 -3.52
CA PRO A 259 -5.61 -10.37 -3.60
C PRO A 259 -5.90 -11.00 -2.24
N THR A 260 -6.70 -12.07 -2.25
CA THR A 260 -6.88 -12.97 -1.10
C THR A 260 -5.85 -14.08 -1.21
N ILE A 261 -4.94 -14.19 -0.24
CA ILE A 261 -3.93 -15.26 -0.16
C ILE A 261 -4.52 -16.43 0.64
N TYR A 262 -4.31 -17.66 0.16
CA TYR A 262 -4.78 -18.88 0.81
C TYR A 262 -3.76 -20.03 0.67
N TYR A 263 -3.93 -21.07 1.48
CA TYR A 263 -3.00 -22.20 1.61
C TYR A 263 -3.60 -23.48 1.05
#